data_AF-A0A8X7WP71-F1
#
_entry.id   AF-A0A8X7WP71-F1
#
_cell.length_a   1.000
_cell.length_b   1.000
_cell.length_c   1.000
_cell.angle_alpha   90.00
_cell.angle_beta   90.00
_cell.angle_gamma   90.00
#
_symmetry.space_group_name_H-M   'P 1'
#
loop_
_entity.id
_entity.type
_entity.pdbx_description
1 polymer ?
#
loop_
_entity_poly.entity_id
_entity_poly.type
_entity_poly.pdbx_seq_one_letter_code
_entity_poly.pdbx_strand_id
1 'polypeptide(L)'
;MKVTFKVCFCCVRSYKVKSSEPPQEIKTLFDYYSQNGRMSVDEMLRFVIQVQGETHADSNYVKDIFNMLKHHGVFHPRGLHLEEFYRYLLSDFNSPLPLSGEVWQDMTQPLSHYFLYTGHNSYLTGNQLNSRSSTEPIVKALRRGVRVIELDLWPNSSGTEAEVRHGGSDTNH
;
A
#
# COMPACT_ATOMS: atom_id res chain seq x y z
N MET A 1 -17.07 -1.07 -14.25
CA MET A 1 -16.70 -2.39 -13.67
C MET A 1 -17.77 -2.79 -12.65
N LYS A 2 -18.35 -4.00 -12.71
CA LYS A 2 -19.32 -4.47 -11.70
C LYS A 2 -18.55 -5.21 -10.61
N VAL A 3 -18.70 -4.80 -9.36
CA VAL A 3 -18.11 -5.50 -8.22
C VAL A 3 -19.22 -6.19 -7.46
N THR A 4 -19.06 -7.49 -7.25
CA THR A 4 -20.03 -8.36 -6.55
C THR A 4 -19.46 -8.79 -5.23
N PHE A 5 -20.20 -8.56 -4.16
CA PHE A 5 -19.87 -9.03 -2.82
C PHE A 5 -20.91 -10.06 -2.38
N LYS A 6 -20.44 -11.18 -1.82
CA LYS A 6 -21.30 -12.13 -1.10
C LYS A 6 -21.55 -11.58 0.30
N VAL A 7 -22.78 -11.18 0.56
CA VAL A 7 -23.19 -10.64 1.88
C VAL A 7 -23.74 -11.77 2.77
N CYS A 8 -24.25 -12.86 2.17
CA CYS A 8 -24.64 -14.10 2.85
C CYS A 8 -24.71 -15.26 1.82
N PHE A 9 -24.81 -16.51 2.29
CA PHE A 9 -24.79 -17.76 1.52
C PHE A 9 -25.68 -17.78 0.26
N CYS A 10 -26.77 -16.99 0.25
CA CYS A 10 -27.71 -16.90 -0.88
C CYS A 10 -27.85 -15.48 -1.46
N CYS A 11 -27.17 -14.47 -0.91
CA CYS A 11 -27.36 -13.06 -1.27
C CYS A 11 -26.08 -12.48 -1.87
N VAL A 12 -26.06 -12.35 -3.20
CA VAL A 12 -25.02 -11.63 -3.94
C VAL A 12 -25.51 -10.22 -4.20
N ARG A 13 -24.81 -9.23 -3.64
CA ARG A 13 -25.11 -7.81 -3.88
C ARG A 13 -24.16 -7.31 -4.95
N SER A 14 -24.70 -6.98 -6.12
CA SER A 14 -23.92 -6.39 -7.21
C SER A 14 -24.02 -4.87 -7.14
N TYR A 15 -22.89 -4.20 -6.95
CA TYR A 15 -22.81 -2.76 -7.08
C TYR A 15 -22.28 -2.43 -8.48
N LYS A 16 -23.04 -1.62 -9.23
CA LYS A 16 -22.44 -0.86 -10.33
C LYS A 16 -21.57 0.19 -9.68
N VAL A 17 -20.24 0.00 -9.74
CA VAL A 17 -19.32 1.11 -9.52
C VAL A 17 -19.66 2.11 -10.61
N LYS A 18 -20.35 3.21 -10.24
CA LYS A 18 -20.35 4.40 -11.08
C LYS A 18 -18.88 4.73 -11.26
N SER A 19 -18.35 4.76 -12.49
CA SER A 19 -17.09 5.47 -12.69
C SER A 19 -17.35 6.86 -12.16
N SER A 20 -16.70 7.22 -11.05
CA SER A 20 -16.84 8.57 -10.53
C SER A 20 -16.39 9.48 -11.65
N GLU A 21 -17.29 10.34 -12.13
CA GLU A 21 -16.86 11.40 -13.04
C GLU A 21 -15.72 12.18 -12.35
N PRO A 22 -14.71 12.64 -13.10
CA PRO A 22 -13.65 13.45 -12.54
C PRO A 22 -14.23 14.63 -11.74
N PRO A 23 -13.76 14.87 -10.49
CA PRO A 23 -14.18 16.02 -9.71
C PRO A 23 -13.93 17.34 -10.46
N GLN A 24 -14.65 18.41 -10.09
CA GLN A 24 -14.56 19.69 -10.79
C GLN A 24 -13.15 20.28 -10.72
N GLU A 25 -12.45 20.07 -9.60
CA GLU A 25 -11.07 20.50 -9.40
C GLU A 25 -10.13 19.81 -10.39
N ILE A 26 -10.35 18.52 -10.66
CA ILE A 26 -9.56 17.75 -11.63
C ILE A 26 -9.87 18.20 -13.06
N LYS A 27 -11.13 18.52 -13.37
CA LYS A 27 -11.53 19.09 -14.66
C LYS A 27 -10.81 20.42 -14.91
N THR A 28 -10.88 21.34 -13.95
CA THR A 28 -10.21 22.64 -14.03
C THR A 28 -8.69 22.50 -14.18
N LEU A 29 -8.08 21.58 -13.44
CA LEU A 29 -6.65 21.29 -13.54
C LEU A 29 -6.27 20.74 -14.92
N PHE A 30 -7.04 19.80 -15.45
CA PHE A 30 -6.84 19.26 -16.79
C PHE A 30 -6.98 20.36 -17.85
N ASP A 31 -8.01 21.19 -17.77
CA ASP A 31 -8.26 22.27 -18.72
C ASP A 31 -7.14 23.34 -18.69
N TYR A 32 -6.55 23.60 -17.52
CA TYR A 32 -5.43 24.53 -17.40
C TYR A 32 -4.16 24.04 -18.11
N TYR A 33 -3.90 22.73 -18.08
CA TYR A 33 -2.71 22.12 -18.68
C TYR A 33 -2.92 21.61 -20.10
N SER A 34 -4.15 21.53 -20.60
CA SER A 34 -4.48 20.94 -21.89
C SER A 34 -4.95 21.98 -22.92
N GLN A 35 -4.90 21.62 -24.20
CA GLN A 35 -5.47 22.41 -25.28
C GLN A 35 -6.51 21.60 -26.04
N ASN A 36 -7.67 22.21 -26.33
CA ASN A 36 -8.75 21.58 -27.08
C ASN A 36 -9.22 20.23 -26.48
N GLY A 37 -9.23 20.14 -25.15
CA GLY A 37 -9.65 18.93 -24.42
C GLY A 37 -8.68 17.74 -24.56
N ARG A 38 -7.41 18.02 -24.89
CA ARG A 38 -6.33 17.04 -25.04
C ARG A 38 -5.04 17.55 -24.44
N MET A 39 -4.38 16.69 -23.69
CA MET A 39 -3.07 16.94 -23.10
C MET A 39 -1.99 16.19 -23.89
N SER A 40 -1.12 16.95 -24.55
CA SER A 40 0.05 16.45 -25.26
C SER A 40 1.17 16.01 -24.30
N VAL A 41 2.24 15.43 -24.85
CA VAL A 41 3.42 15.01 -24.07
C VAL A 41 4.05 16.21 -23.36
N ASP A 42 4.22 17.34 -24.05
CA ASP A 42 4.86 18.52 -23.46
C ASP A 42 3.99 19.17 -22.40
N GLU A 43 2.67 19.14 -22.58
CA GLU A 43 1.70 19.62 -21.60
C GLU A 43 1.67 18.75 -20.34
N MET A 44 1.67 17.42 -20.50
CA MET A 44 1.77 16.50 -19.38
C MET A 44 3.13 16.63 -18.68
N LEU A 45 4.21 16.84 -19.43
CA LEU A 45 5.55 17.07 -18.87
C LEU A 45 5.57 18.30 -17.95
N ARG A 46 4.94 19.40 -18.39
CA ARG A 46 4.77 20.59 -17.54
C ARG A 46 3.96 20.26 -16.28
N PHE A 47 2.89 19.50 -16.41
CA PHE A 47 2.07 19.09 -15.26
C PHE A 47 2.88 18.25 -14.25
N VAL A 48 3.59 17.21 -14.67
CA VAL A 48 4.33 16.34 -13.74
C VAL A 48 5.47 17.09 -13.05
N ILE A 49 6.14 18.01 -13.74
CA ILE A 49 7.19 18.84 -13.13
C ILE A 49 6.60 19.86 -12.14
N GLN A 50 5.57 20.61 -12.55
CA GLN A 50 5.06 21.74 -11.76
C GLN A 50 4.11 21.32 -10.63
N VAL A 51 3.35 20.24 -10.82
CA VAL A 51 2.31 19.82 -9.87
C VAL A 51 2.72 18.57 -9.10
N GLN A 52 3.28 17.55 -9.76
CA GLN A 52 3.75 16.33 -9.08
C GLN A 52 5.15 16.50 -8.48
N GLY A 53 5.91 17.52 -8.90
CA GLY A 53 7.26 17.78 -8.41
C GLY A 53 8.34 16.86 -9.01
N GLU A 54 8.02 16.17 -10.11
CA GLU A 54 8.91 15.20 -10.76
C GLU A 54 9.98 15.92 -11.58
N THR A 55 10.95 16.53 -10.90
CA THR A 55 12.01 17.36 -11.52
C THR A 55 12.94 16.57 -12.44
N HIS A 56 12.95 15.24 -12.32
CA HIS A 56 13.72 14.33 -13.17
C HIS A 56 12.97 13.91 -14.44
N ALA A 57 11.68 14.25 -14.57
CA ALA A 57 10.85 13.82 -15.69
C ALA A 57 11.34 14.45 -17.00
N ASP A 58 11.36 13.63 -18.06
CA ASP A 58 11.60 14.04 -19.44
C ASP A 58 10.45 13.57 -20.34
N SER A 59 10.56 13.84 -21.64
CA SER A 59 9.54 13.39 -22.59
C SER A 59 9.42 11.86 -22.66
N ASN A 60 10.43 11.08 -22.26
CA ASN A 60 10.36 9.62 -22.25
C ASN A 60 9.58 9.12 -21.04
N TYR A 61 9.82 9.69 -19.85
CA TYR A 61 9.02 9.44 -18.65
C TYR A 61 7.51 9.61 -18.93
N VAL A 62 7.13 10.71 -19.59
CA VAL A 62 5.73 10.95 -19.98
C VAL A 62 5.23 9.96 -21.03
N LYS A 63 6.06 9.57 -22.00
CA LYS A 63 5.69 8.54 -22.98
C LYS A 63 5.46 7.19 -22.31
N ASP A 64 6.20 6.86 -21.27
CA ASP A 64 6.01 5.63 -20.50
C ASP A 64 4.68 5.64 -19.74
N ILE A 65 4.31 6.77 -19.13
CA ILE A 65 2.96 6.98 -18.58
C ILE A 65 1.90 6.76 -19.65
N PHE A 66 2.07 7.37 -20.83
CA PHE A 66 1.11 7.24 -21.92
C PHE A 66 1.01 5.80 -22.41
N ASN A 67 2.13 5.10 -22.55
CA ASN A 67 2.22 3.69 -22.95
C ASN A 67 1.50 2.77 -21.97
N MET A 68 1.67 3.00 -20.67
CA MET A 68 0.95 2.25 -19.63
C MET A 68 -0.57 2.41 -19.78
N LEU A 69 -1.05 3.63 -19.98
CA LEU A 69 -2.49 3.89 -20.14
C LEU A 69 -3.06 3.22 -21.40
N LYS A 70 -2.24 2.93 -22.43
CA LYS A 70 -2.66 2.14 -23.62
C LYS A 70 -3.01 0.71 -23.27
N HIS A 71 -2.26 0.07 -22.37
CA HIS A 71 -2.53 -1.31 -21.96
C HIS A 71 -3.89 -1.46 -21.26
N HIS A 72 -4.49 -0.35 -20.83
CA HIS A 72 -5.85 -0.30 -20.30
C HIS A 72 -6.95 -0.07 -21.38
N GLY A 73 -6.60 -0.13 -22.66
CA GLY A 73 -7.55 -0.20 -23.78
C GLY A 73 -8.12 1.14 -24.24
N VAL A 74 -7.58 2.28 -23.79
CA VAL A 74 -8.10 3.61 -24.11
C VAL A 74 -6.93 4.55 -24.41
N PHE A 75 -6.41 4.53 -25.64
CA PHE A 75 -5.40 5.50 -26.05
C PHE A 75 -5.68 6.10 -27.42
N HIS A 76 -5.52 7.42 -27.50
CA HIS A 76 -5.47 8.16 -28.74
C HIS A 76 -4.02 8.53 -29.07
N PRO A 77 -3.53 8.30 -30.30
CA PRO A 77 -2.15 8.59 -30.73
C PRO A 77 -1.62 10.02 -30.50
N ARG A 78 -2.46 10.95 -30.04
CA ARG A 78 -2.21 12.40 -30.04
C ARG A 78 -2.29 13.07 -28.66
N GLY A 79 -2.42 12.30 -27.57
CA GLY A 79 -2.48 12.86 -26.21
C GLY A 79 -3.50 12.18 -25.30
N LEU A 80 -3.57 12.63 -24.05
CA LEU A 80 -4.52 12.17 -23.05
C LEU A 80 -5.78 13.04 -23.06
N HIS A 81 -6.96 12.44 -22.94
CA HIS A 81 -8.17 13.17 -22.59
C HIS A 81 -8.35 13.18 -21.06
N LEU A 82 -9.34 13.95 -20.60
CA LEU A 82 -9.64 14.14 -19.17
C LEU A 82 -9.79 12.81 -18.43
N GLU A 83 -10.44 11.83 -19.05
CA GLU A 83 -10.70 10.54 -18.43
C GLU A 83 -9.40 9.72 -18.25
N GLU A 84 -8.49 9.73 -19.22
CA GLU A 84 -7.18 9.07 -19.07
C GLU A 84 -6.28 9.80 -18.09
N PHE A 85 -6.32 11.13 -18.06
CA PHE A 85 -5.61 11.92 -17.04
C PHE A 85 -6.12 11.59 -15.63
N TYR A 86 -7.44 11.52 -15.44
CA TYR A 86 -8.02 11.14 -14.15
C TYR A 86 -7.64 9.71 -13.75
N ARG A 87 -7.59 8.77 -14.70
CA ARG A 87 -7.08 7.41 -14.43
C ARG A 87 -5.61 7.40 -14.04
N TYR A 88 -4.78 8.22 -14.68
CA TYR A 88 -3.37 8.36 -14.29
C TYR A 88 -3.25 8.80 -12.83
N LEU A 89 -4.01 9.81 -12.39
CA LEU A 89 -3.97 10.30 -11.01
C LEU A 89 -4.34 9.21 -9.98
N LEU A 90 -5.17 8.25 -10.37
CA LEU A 90 -5.61 7.12 -9.55
C LEU A 90 -4.76 5.86 -9.75
N SER A 91 -3.80 5.89 -10.67
CA SER A 91 -2.97 4.73 -10.97
C SER A 91 -1.79 4.62 -10.01
N ASP A 92 -1.23 3.42 -9.91
CA ASP A 92 -0.03 3.19 -9.09
C ASP A 92 1.15 4.05 -9.54
N PHE A 93 1.20 4.47 -10.82
CA PHE A 93 2.23 5.38 -11.34
C PHE A 93 2.18 6.78 -10.74
N ASN A 94 1.07 7.15 -10.11
CA ASN A 94 0.93 8.38 -9.34
C ASN A 94 0.75 8.08 -7.85
N SER A 95 1.31 6.96 -7.38
CA SER A 95 1.25 6.58 -5.97
C SER A 95 2.00 7.62 -5.12
N PRO A 96 1.38 8.12 -4.02
CA PRO A 96 2.07 8.99 -3.07
C PRO A 96 3.15 8.24 -2.27
N LEU A 97 3.16 6.91 -2.36
CA LEU A 97 4.15 6.05 -1.76
C LEU A 97 5.12 5.56 -2.84
N PRO A 98 6.42 5.38 -2.52
CA PRO A 98 7.39 4.82 -3.44
C PRO A 98 6.88 3.52 -4.06
N LEU A 99 6.95 3.44 -5.40
CA LEU A 99 6.47 2.31 -6.19
C LEU A 99 7.18 1.00 -5.87
N SER A 100 8.46 1.07 -5.50
CA SER A 100 9.24 -0.12 -5.20
C SER A 100 9.13 -0.47 -3.73
N GLY A 101 8.62 -1.67 -3.44
CA GLY A 101 8.85 -2.35 -2.16
C GLY A 101 10.31 -2.77 -1.96
N GLU A 102 11.24 -2.15 -2.68
CA GLU A 102 12.66 -2.42 -2.66
C GLU A 102 13.33 -1.58 -1.58
N VAL A 103 14.37 -2.15 -1.00
CA VAL A 103 15.16 -1.48 0.03
C VAL A 103 16.12 -0.52 -0.67
N TRP A 104 15.90 0.78 -0.48
CA TRP A 104 16.72 1.86 -1.09
C TRP A 104 17.69 2.51 -0.09
N GLN A 105 17.52 2.26 1.20
CA GLN A 105 18.39 2.78 2.25
C GLN A 105 19.71 2.00 2.29
N ASP A 106 20.78 2.64 2.76
CA ASP A 106 22.03 1.92 3.05
C ASP A 106 21.78 0.93 4.19
N MET A 107 21.91 -0.38 3.92
CA MET A 107 21.69 -1.47 4.87
C MET A 107 23.00 -2.02 5.47
N THR A 108 24.11 -1.29 5.35
CA THR A 108 25.44 -1.71 5.83
C THR A 108 25.87 -1.03 7.14
N GLN A 109 25.08 -0.09 7.66
CA GLN A 109 25.35 0.62 8.92
C GLN A 109 25.09 -0.29 10.14
N PRO A 110 25.58 0.06 11.34
CA PRO A 110 25.25 -0.65 12.56
C PRO A 110 23.73 -0.64 12.85
N LEU A 111 23.23 -1.69 13.51
CA LEU A 111 21.78 -1.86 13.78
C LEU A 111 21.17 -0.67 14.55
N SER A 112 21.94 0.00 15.40
CA SER A 112 21.51 1.17 16.17
C SER A 112 21.16 2.41 15.33
N HIS A 113 21.48 2.41 14.04
CA HIS A 113 21.17 3.52 13.12
C HIS A 113 19.80 3.36 12.45
N TYR A 114 19.07 2.27 12.73
CA TYR A 114 17.78 1.97 12.12
C TYR A 114 16.67 1.95 13.16
N PHE A 115 15.49 2.42 12.76
CA PHE A 115 14.26 2.10 13.49
C PHE A 115 13.85 0.66 13.20
N LEU A 116 13.57 -0.10 14.25
CA LEU A 116 13.12 -1.49 14.13
C LEU A 116 11.62 -1.58 14.40
N TYR A 117 10.89 -2.27 13.52
CA TYR A 117 9.50 -2.62 13.80
C TYR A 117 9.47 -3.81 14.77
N THR A 118 9.14 -3.57 16.03
CA THR A 118 9.17 -4.55 17.12
C THR A 118 7.77 -4.96 17.58
N GLY A 119 7.64 -6.19 18.08
CA GLY A 119 6.42 -6.71 18.70
C GLY A 119 6.67 -7.04 20.18
N HIS A 120 5.90 -6.43 21.08
CA HIS A 120 5.94 -6.69 22.52
C HIS A 120 4.98 -7.83 22.88
N ASN A 121 5.40 -8.77 23.73
CA ASN A 121 4.67 -9.98 24.09
C ASN A 121 3.98 -10.64 22.89
N SER A 122 4.79 -10.89 21.86
CA SER A 122 4.34 -11.32 20.53
C SER A 122 3.60 -12.67 20.54
N TYR A 123 3.69 -13.42 21.63
CA TYR A 123 3.01 -14.70 21.85
C TYR A 123 1.57 -14.55 22.37
N LEU A 124 1.16 -13.38 22.87
CA LEU A 124 -0.18 -13.21 23.43
C LEU A 124 -1.25 -13.10 22.35
N THR A 125 -2.36 -13.83 22.55
CA THR A 125 -3.53 -13.79 21.68
C THR A 125 -4.49 -12.65 22.00
N GLY A 126 -4.31 -11.98 23.14
CA GLY A 126 -5.16 -10.90 23.63
C GLY A 126 -4.48 -10.01 24.65
N ASN A 127 -5.10 -9.82 25.82
CA ASN A 127 -4.58 -8.94 26.87
C ASN A 127 -3.45 -9.58 27.71
N GLN A 128 -2.78 -8.75 28.51
CA GLN A 128 -1.63 -9.13 29.35
C GLN A 128 -1.99 -9.97 30.60
N LEU A 129 -3.27 -10.09 30.96
CA LEU A 129 -3.68 -10.65 32.26
C LEU A 129 -4.20 -12.08 32.18
N ASN A 130 -4.97 -12.41 31.14
CA ASN A 130 -5.66 -13.70 31.07
C ASN A 130 -5.81 -14.27 29.65
N SER A 131 -5.11 -13.70 28.65
CA SER A 131 -5.15 -14.25 27.30
C SER A 131 -4.21 -15.44 27.14
N ARG A 132 -4.45 -16.27 26.13
CA ARG A 132 -3.61 -17.44 25.88
C ARG A 132 -2.32 -17.04 25.16
N SER A 133 -1.27 -17.82 25.41
CA SER A 133 -0.03 -17.77 24.63
C SER A 133 -0.15 -18.71 23.43
N SER A 134 0.19 -18.22 22.24
CA SER A 134 0.24 -19.06 21.05
C SER A 134 1.22 -18.55 19.99
N THR A 135 1.48 -19.39 18.99
CA THR A 135 2.35 -19.08 17.86
C THR A 135 1.64 -18.27 16.77
N GLU A 136 0.31 -18.29 16.67
CA GLU A 136 -0.39 -17.57 15.60
C GLU A 136 -0.16 -16.05 15.61
N PRO A 137 -0.18 -15.34 16.76
CA PRO A 137 0.13 -13.91 16.81
C PRO A 137 1.56 -13.60 16.35
N ILE A 138 2.53 -14.47 16.66
CA ILE A 138 3.92 -14.37 16.19
C ILE A 138 3.96 -14.50 14.66
N VAL A 139 3.33 -15.55 14.10
CA VAL A 139 3.26 -15.76 12.64
C VAL A 139 2.63 -14.56 11.94
N LYS A 140 1.56 -14.00 12.53
CA LYS A 140 0.88 -12.81 12.00
C LYS A 140 1.76 -11.56 12.06
N ALA A 141 2.52 -11.37 13.14
CA ALA A 141 3.45 -10.26 13.30
C ALA A 141 4.58 -10.31 12.26
N LEU A 142 5.19 -11.50 12.07
CA LEU A 142 6.25 -11.70 11.08
C LEU A 142 5.76 -11.45 9.65
N ARG A 143 4.55 -11.93 9.29
CA ARG A 143 3.92 -11.66 7.98
C ARG A 143 3.64 -10.17 7.74
N ARG A 144 3.49 -9.37 8.79
CA ARG A 144 3.30 -7.91 8.72
C ARG A 144 4.61 -7.13 8.67
N GLY A 145 5.76 -7.80 8.76
CA GLY A 145 7.07 -7.16 8.66
C GLY A 145 7.74 -6.84 9.99
N VAL A 146 7.23 -7.35 11.13
CA VAL A 146 7.94 -7.24 12.41
C VAL A 146 9.31 -7.92 12.32
N ARG A 147 10.32 -7.33 12.94
CA ARG A 147 11.73 -7.79 12.93
C ARG A 147 12.24 -8.25 14.28
N VAL A 148 11.57 -7.84 15.37
CA VAL A 148 11.89 -8.25 16.73
C VAL A 148 10.64 -8.80 17.39
N ILE A 149 10.75 -10.00 17.96
CA ILE A 149 9.70 -10.62 18.75
C ILE A 149 10.21 -10.86 20.17
N GLU A 150 9.31 -10.82 21.13
CA GLU A 150 9.57 -11.11 22.54
C GLU A 150 9.06 -12.50 22.90
N LEU A 151 9.87 -13.26 23.65
CA LEU A 151 9.58 -14.61 24.13
C LEU A 151 9.96 -14.71 25.61
N ASP A 152 8.95 -14.82 26.46
CA ASP A 152 9.14 -14.98 27.90
C ASP A 152 9.22 -16.47 28.25
N LEU A 153 10.42 -16.94 28.55
CA LEU A 153 10.70 -18.36 28.80
C LEU A 153 10.57 -18.71 30.28
N TRP A 154 9.75 -19.73 30.56
CA TRP A 154 9.55 -20.28 31.90
C TRP A 154 9.75 -21.79 31.90
N PRO A 155 10.18 -22.40 33.02
CA PRO A 155 10.14 -23.86 33.14
C PRO A 155 8.69 -24.36 33.10
N ASN A 156 8.46 -25.44 32.37
CA ASN A 156 7.21 -26.18 32.42
C ASN A 156 7.01 -26.84 33.79
N SER A 157 5.84 -27.43 34.04
CA SER A 157 5.49 -28.00 35.34
C SER A 157 6.43 -29.12 35.82
N SER A 158 7.06 -29.85 34.89
CA SER A 158 8.06 -30.88 35.20
C SER A 158 9.48 -30.35 35.37
N GLY A 159 9.73 -29.07 35.02
CA GLY A 159 11.05 -28.45 35.03
C GLY A 159 12.03 -29.01 33.99
N THR A 160 11.54 -29.79 33.03
CA THR A 160 12.37 -30.49 32.03
C THR A 160 12.44 -29.74 30.71
N GLU A 161 11.48 -28.85 30.44
CA GLU A 161 11.38 -28.09 29.20
C GLU A 161 11.01 -26.63 29.49
N ALA A 162 11.27 -25.75 28.52
CA ALA A 162 10.86 -24.35 28.58
C ALA A 162 9.53 -24.14 27.84
N GLU A 163 8.66 -23.32 28.40
CA GLU A 163 7.40 -22.87 27.81
C GLU A 163 7.38 -21.34 27.70
N VAL A 164 6.66 -20.84 26.69
CA VAL A 164 6.50 -19.39 26.45
C VAL A 164 5.20 -18.91 27.10
N ARG A 165 5.29 -18.05 28.11
CA ARG A 165 4.11 -17.51 28.83
C ARG A 165 4.40 -16.19 29.51
N HIS A 166 3.35 -15.44 29.84
CA HIS A 166 3.51 -14.18 30.57
C HIS A 166 3.61 -14.42 32.08
N GLY A 167 4.78 -14.11 32.65
CA GLY A 167 5.06 -14.36 34.07
C GLY A 167 4.13 -13.58 35.02
N GLY A 168 3.65 -14.23 36.09
CA GLY A 168 2.80 -13.60 37.10
C GLY A 168 1.35 -13.32 36.67
N SER A 169 0.90 -13.97 35.58
CA SER A 169 -0.46 -13.86 35.06
C SER A 169 -1.08 -15.25 34.83
N ASP A 170 -2.41 -15.34 34.84
CA ASP A 170 -3.17 -16.58 34.54
C ASP A 170 -3.29 -16.78 33.01
N THR A 171 -2.19 -16.60 32.29
CA THR A 171 -2.13 -16.82 30.84
C THR A 171 -1.96 -18.32 30.59
N ASN A 172 -3.08 -19.04 30.54
CA ASN A 172 -3.09 -20.49 30.27
C ASN A 172 -2.70 -20.79 28.81
N HIS A 173 -2.01 -21.90 28.60
CA HIS A 173 -1.85 -22.54 27.29
C HIS A 173 -3.19 -23.05 26.75
#